data_AF-A0A932RE67-F1
#
_entry.id   AF-A0A932RE67-F1
#
_cell.length_a   1.000
_cell.length_b   1.000
_cell.length_c   1.000
_cell.angle_alpha   90.00
_cell.angle_beta   90.00
_cell.angle_gamma   90.00
#
_symmetry.space_group_name_H-M   'P 1'
#
loop_
_entity.id
_entity.type
_entity.pdbx_description
1 polymer ?
#
loop_
_entity_poly.entity_id
_entity_poly.type
_entity_poly.pdbx_seq_one_letter_code
_entity_poly.pdbx_strand_id
1 'polypeptide(L)'
;MSCEVNRENLTAHMAGELAMGESEALRLHMAVCVACTQYLAELERLETFCGIWEEVEPSPKFDARFWAAVDGAANKPELRIMDWLCSRLSFSINWRMARVAIMLSLCFGLSLLVMKQPVPSGTGSSVAEESPATFAEFLRIQEEEDQIKDFDVIANLELLEHFDEVKNQWLRLPVAQQGTN
;
A
#
# COMPACT_ATOMS: atom_id res chain seq x y z
N MET A 1 16.06 -10.66 -33.02
CA MET A 1 15.88 -10.12 -31.66
C MET A 1 16.91 -9.04 -31.42
N SER A 2 16.55 -7.96 -30.73
CA SER A 2 17.49 -6.91 -30.33
C SER A 2 18.35 -7.39 -29.16
N CYS A 3 19.52 -6.78 -28.97
CA CYS A 3 20.40 -7.10 -27.85
C CYS A 3 19.75 -6.74 -26.49
N GLU A 4 18.87 -5.75 -26.46
CA GLU A 4 18.19 -5.29 -25.26
C GLU A 4 17.24 -6.35 -24.68
N VAL A 5 16.35 -6.87 -25.51
CA VAL A 5 15.43 -7.96 -25.13
C VAL A 5 16.20 -9.21 -24.69
N ASN A 6 17.31 -9.52 -25.37
CA ASN A 6 18.14 -10.66 -25.00
C ASN A 6 18.87 -10.45 -23.67
N ARG A 7 19.24 -9.22 -23.30
CA ARG A 7 19.87 -8.93 -22.01
C ARG A 7 18.95 -9.17 -20.83
N GLU A 8 17.68 -8.77 -20.96
CA GLU A 8 16.66 -9.06 -19.93
C GLU A 8 16.50 -10.57 -19.74
N ASN A 9 16.43 -11.32 -20.84
CA ASN A 9 16.26 -12.77 -20.83
C ASN A 9 17.49 -13.56 -20.35
N LEU A 10 18.69 -12.95 -20.25
CA LEU A 10 19.89 -13.66 -19.79
C LEU A 10 19.80 -14.05 -18.32
N THR A 11 19.16 -13.23 -17.47
CA THR A 11 18.96 -13.56 -16.05
C THR A 11 17.99 -14.73 -15.87
N ALA A 12 16.85 -14.70 -16.56
CA ALA A 12 15.88 -15.81 -16.59
C ALA A 12 16.47 -17.08 -17.21
N HIS A 13 17.40 -16.95 -18.17
CA HIS A 13 18.15 -18.09 -18.70
C HIS A 13 19.07 -18.72 -17.64
N MET A 14 19.81 -17.90 -16.88
CA MET A 14 20.67 -18.40 -15.79
C MET A 14 19.86 -19.08 -14.68
N ALA A 15 18.69 -18.53 -14.32
CA ALA A 15 17.78 -19.11 -13.34
C ALA A 15 17.04 -20.38 -13.85
N GLY A 16 17.15 -20.71 -15.15
CA GLY A 16 16.44 -21.84 -15.76
C GLY A 16 14.93 -21.61 -15.93
N GLU A 17 14.48 -20.36 -15.88
CA GLU A 17 13.08 -19.94 -15.97
C GLU A 17 12.61 -19.70 -17.41
N LEU A 18 13.55 -19.55 -18.35
CA LEU A 18 13.24 -19.27 -19.75
C LEU A 18 12.67 -20.50 -20.47
N ALA A 19 11.63 -20.30 -21.30
CA ALA A 19 11.05 -21.39 -22.07
C ALA A 19 12.07 -21.97 -23.06
N MET A 20 11.97 -23.27 -23.35
CA MET A 20 12.97 -23.98 -24.18
C MET A 20 13.22 -23.33 -25.55
N GLY A 21 12.17 -22.86 -26.22
CA GLY A 21 12.29 -22.19 -27.52
C GLY A 21 12.99 -20.82 -27.45
N GLU A 22 12.77 -20.08 -26.36
CA GLU A 22 13.41 -18.79 -26.12
C GLU A 22 14.88 -18.97 -25.71
N SER A 23 15.16 -20.01 -24.94
CA SER A 23 16.52 -20.38 -24.54
C SER A 23 17.37 -20.76 -25.74
N GLU A 24 16.82 -21.51 -26.69
CA GLU A 24 17.51 -21.83 -27.93
C GLU A 24 17.71 -20.58 -28.81
N ALA A 25 16.69 -19.72 -28.94
CA ALA A 25 16.83 -18.46 -29.67
C ALA A 25 17.92 -17.54 -29.06
N LEU A 26 18.02 -17.51 -27.73
CA LEU A 26 19.04 -16.76 -27.01
C LEU A 26 20.44 -17.36 -27.23
N ARG A 27 20.59 -18.69 -27.17
CA ARG A 27 21.85 -19.37 -27.51
C ARG A 27 22.30 -19.08 -28.93
N LEU A 28 21.37 -19.13 -29.90
CA LEU A 28 21.67 -18.77 -31.29
C LEU A 28 22.12 -17.32 -31.41
N HIS A 29 21.52 -16.38 -30.67
CA HIS A 29 21.98 -15.00 -30.66
C HIS A 29 23.37 -14.84 -30.05
N MET A 30 23.65 -15.48 -28.93
CA MET A 30 24.95 -15.47 -28.26
C MET A 30 26.07 -16.06 -29.11
N ALA A 31 25.76 -16.98 -30.03
CA ALA A 31 26.74 -17.51 -30.98
C ALA A 31 27.29 -16.45 -31.95
N VAL A 32 26.56 -15.34 -32.15
CA VAL A 32 26.92 -14.27 -33.10
C VAL A 32 27.17 -12.92 -32.41
N CYS A 33 26.65 -12.72 -31.19
CA CYS A 33 26.70 -11.44 -30.49
C CYS A 33 27.66 -11.47 -29.30
N VAL A 34 28.89 -11.00 -29.51
CA VAL A 34 29.94 -10.91 -28.49
C VAL A 34 29.50 -10.10 -27.27
N ALA A 35 28.71 -9.03 -27.48
CA ALA A 35 28.26 -8.17 -26.38
C ALA A 35 27.32 -8.90 -25.40
N CYS A 36 26.49 -9.82 -25.87
CA CYS A 36 25.61 -10.62 -25.00
C CYS A 36 26.40 -11.71 -24.28
N THR A 37 27.38 -12.34 -24.95
CA THR A 37 28.27 -13.32 -24.33
C THR A 37 29.11 -12.71 -23.21
N GLN A 38 29.63 -11.50 -23.42
CA GLN A 38 30.38 -10.77 -22.38
C GLN A 38 29.51 -10.40 -21.19
N TYR A 39 28.28 -9.96 -21.43
CA TYR A 39 27.35 -9.64 -20.36
C TYR A 39 26.97 -10.87 -19.53
N LEU A 40 26.74 -12.02 -20.18
CA LEU A 40 26.52 -13.28 -19.47
C LEU A 40 27.71 -13.66 -18.57
N ALA A 41 28.94 -13.54 -19.09
CA ALA A 41 30.14 -13.83 -18.30
C ALA A 41 30.31 -12.88 -17.10
N GLU A 42 29.83 -11.63 -17.20
CA GLU A 42 29.82 -10.68 -16.08
C GLU A 42 28.78 -11.07 -15.02
N LEU A 43 27.60 -11.52 -15.44
CA LEU A 43 26.57 -12.04 -14.53
C LEU A 43 27.04 -13.30 -13.80
N GLU A 44 27.62 -14.27 -14.50
CA GLU A 44 28.18 -15.50 -13.90
C GLU A 44 29.29 -15.18 -12.88
N ARG A 45 30.09 -14.13 -13.15
CA ARG A 45 31.11 -13.65 -12.22
C ARG A 45 30.48 -13.08 -10.95
N LEU A 46 29.43 -12.28 -11.08
CA LEU A 46 28.68 -11.74 -9.93
C LEU A 46 28.04 -12.84 -9.10
N GLU A 47 27.41 -13.82 -9.75
CA GLU A 47 26.83 -14.99 -9.09
C GLU A 47 27.90 -15.76 -8.31
N THR A 48 29.08 -15.95 -8.90
CA THR A 48 30.21 -16.58 -8.19
C THR A 48 30.61 -15.78 -6.95
N PHE A 49 30.63 -14.43 -7.02
CA PHE A 49 30.92 -13.59 -5.86
C PHE A 49 29.85 -13.70 -4.77
N CYS A 50 28.58 -13.77 -5.14
CA CYS A 50 27.47 -13.98 -4.20
C CYS A 50 27.51 -15.39 -3.58
N GLY A 51 27.88 -16.41 -4.36
CA GLY A 51 28.00 -17.79 -3.90
C GLY A 51 29.18 -18.06 -2.96
N ILE A 52 30.12 -17.12 -2.82
CA ILE A 52 31.23 -17.20 -1.85
C ILE A 52 30.75 -16.88 -0.42
N TRP A 53 29.52 -16.37 -0.25
CA TRP A 53 29.00 -16.10 1.09
C TRP A 53 28.83 -17.40 1.86
N GLU A 54 29.42 -17.43 3.05
CA GLU A 54 29.29 -18.55 3.98
C GLU A 54 27.82 -18.78 4.30
N GLU A 55 27.37 -20.02 4.23
CA GLU A 55 26.03 -20.39 4.65
C GLU A 55 25.92 -20.17 6.16
N VAL A 56 25.34 -19.03 6.54
CA VAL A 56 25.16 -18.68 7.95
C VAL A 56 23.94 -19.41 8.48
N GLU A 57 24.17 -20.43 9.29
CA GLU A 57 23.10 -21.11 10.00
C GLU A 57 22.41 -20.11 10.97
N PRO A 58 21.08 -19.94 10.90
CA PRO A 58 20.38 -19.05 11.81
C PRO A 58 20.55 -19.53 13.25
N SER A 59 20.59 -18.60 14.21
CA SER A 59 20.70 -18.97 15.62
C SER A 59 19.55 -19.94 16.02
N PRO A 60 19.73 -20.88 16.96
CA PRO A 60 18.68 -21.84 17.35
C PRO A 60 17.37 -21.22 17.85
N LYS A 61 17.38 -19.92 18.18
CA LYS A 61 16.20 -19.16 18.63
C LYS A 61 15.58 -18.29 17.53
N PHE A 62 16.11 -18.33 16.30
CA PHE A 62 15.65 -17.53 15.19
C PHE A 62 14.19 -17.85 14.87
N ASP A 63 13.86 -19.13 14.68
CA ASP A 63 12.50 -19.56 14.34
C ASP A 63 11.48 -19.10 15.39
N ALA A 64 11.79 -19.31 16.67
CA ALA A 64 10.90 -18.88 17.75
C ALA A 64 10.67 -17.35 17.75
N ARG A 65 11.72 -16.56 17.48
CA ARG A 65 11.60 -15.10 17.38
C ARG A 65 10.86 -14.65 16.12
N PHE A 66 11.10 -15.33 15.00
CA PHE A 66 10.46 -15.07 13.73
C PHE A 66 8.95 -15.30 13.83
N TRP A 67 8.54 -16.49 14.30
CA TRP A 67 7.12 -16.81 14.47
C TRP A 67 6.44 -15.93 15.51
N ALA A 68 7.08 -15.62 16.63
CA ALA A 68 6.53 -14.67 17.60
C ALA A 68 6.34 -13.26 17.01
N ALA A 69 7.22 -12.82 16.10
CA ALA A 69 7.08 -11.55 15.41
C ALA A 69 5.95 -11.57 14.38
N VAL A 70 5.80 -12.66 13.62
CA VAL A 70 4.71 -12.87 12.66
C VAL A 70 3.36 -12.89 13.39
N ASP A 71 3.24 -13.67 14.46
CA ASP A 71 2.03 -13.73 15.27
C ASP A 71 1.73 -12.39 15.94
N GLY A 72 2.77 -11.72 16.44
CA GLY A 72 2.66 -10.39 17.04
C GLY A 72 2.21 -9.33 16.04
N ALA A 73 2.57 -9.46 14.76
CA ALA A 73 2.15 -8.56 13.68
C ALA A 73 0.72 -8.86 13.20
N ALA A 74 0.37 -10.13 13.01
CA ALA A 74 -0.97 -10.56 12.63
C ALA A 74 -2.03 -10.19 13.68
N ASN A 75 -1.63 -10.16 14.95
CA ASN A 75 -2.51 -9.83 16.07
C ASN A 75 -2.33 -8.39 16.56
N LYS A 76 -1.70 -7.47 15.82
CA LYS A 76 -1.80 -6.04 16.17
C LYS A 76 -3.24 -5.61 15.91
N PRO A 77 -4.06 -5.33 16.93
CA PRO A 77 -5.36 -4.74 16.67
C PRO A 77 -5.11 -3.35 16.10
N GLU A 78 -5.48 -3.13 14.84
CA GLU A 78 -5.51 -1.80 14.20
C GLU A 78 -6.43 -0.79 14.93
N LEU A 79 -7.05 -1.20 16.03
CA LEU A 79 -8.15 -0.48 16.68
C LEU A 79 -7.82 0.15 18.03
N ARG A 80 -6.55 0.38 18.36
CA ARG A 80 -6.20 1.00 19.65
C ARG A 80 -6.55 2.48 19.78
N ILE A 81 -6.75 3.20 18.67
CA ILE A 81 -7.11 4.62 18.73
C ILE A 81 -8.62 4.79 18.94
N MET A 82 -9.46 4.03 18.22
CA MET A 82 -10.91 4.07 18.37
C MET A 82 -11.37 3.51 19.72
N ASP A 83 -10.77 2.42 20.21
CA ASP A 83 -11.11 1.89 21.54
C ASP A 83 -10.69 2.84 22.66
N TRP A 84 -9.56 3.53 22.51
CA TRP A 84 -9.14 4.56 23.47
C TRP A 84 -10.05 5.80 23.43
N LEU A 85 -10.48 6.24 22.24
CA LEU A 85 -11.38 7.39 22.09
C LEU A 85 -12.77 7.07 22.62
N CYS A 86 -13.33 5.91 22.28
CA CYS A 86 -14.64 5.45 22.72
C CYS A 86 -14.65 5.15 24.23
N SER A 87 -13.59 4.55 24.79
CA SER A 87 -13.43 4.33 26.23
C SER A 87 -13.46 5.66 27.01
N ARG A 88 -12.81 6.70 26.46
CA ARG A 88 -12.72 8.01 27.11
C ARG A 88 -13.97 8.87 26.93
N LEU A 89 -14.68 8.76 25.79
CA LEU A 89 -15.96 9.44 25.56
C LEU A 89 -17.15 8.74 26.25
N SER A 90 -17.11 7.42 26.39
CA SER A 90 -18.17 6.63 27.01
C SER A 90 -18.33 6.88 28.52
N PHE A 91 -17.32 7.45 29.19
CA PHE A 91 -17.34 7.59 30.64
C PHE A 91 -18.13 8.82 31.15
N SER A 92 -18.54 9.75 30.28
CA SER A 92 -19.26 10.95 30.72
C SER A 92 -20.28 11.50 29.72
N ILE A 93 -20.81 10.67 28.83
CA ILE A 93 -22.06 11.03 28.13
C ILE A 93 -23.22 10.89 29.13
N ASN A 94 -23.43 11.96 29.87
CA ASN A 94 -24.64 12.15 30.65
C ASN A 94 -25.81 12.07 29.67
N TRP A 95 -26.65 11.03 29.80
CA TRP A 95 -27.79 10.77 28.91
C TRP A 95 -28.74 11.97 28.73
N ARG A 96 -28.67 12.94 29.65
CA ARG A 96 -29.34 14.24 29.57
C ARG A 96 -28.85 15.07 28.37
N MET A 97 -27.55 15.11 28.10
CA MET A 97 -26.97 15.84 26.96
C MET A 97 -27.27 15.16 25.62
N ALA A 98 -27.29 13.82 25.58
CA ALA A 98 -27.70 13.08 24.39
C ALA A 98 -29.14 13.43 23.97
N ARG A 99 -30.06 13.54 24.95
CA ARG A 99 -31.45 13.98 24.67
C ARG A 99 -31.54 15.41 24.16
N VAL A 100 -30.75 16.33 24.72
CA VAL A 100 -30.70 17.73 24.26
C VAL A 100 -30.16 17.82 22.84
N ALA A 101 -29.10 17.08 22.51
CA ALA A 101 -28.52 17.04 21.17
C ALA A 101 -29.51 16.47 20.14
N ILE A 102 -30.22 15.39 20.47
CA ILE A 102 -31.28 14.82 19.60
C ILE A 102 -32.40 15.85 19.39
N MET A 103 -32.86 16.52 20.44
CA MET A 103 -33.89 17.56 20.32
C MET A 103 -33.42 18.74 19.46
N LEU A 104 -32.19 19.22 19.65
CA LEU A 104 -31.61 20.29 18.84
C LEU A 104 -31.49 19.89 17.37
N SER A 105 -31.04 18.66 17.09
CA SER A 105 -30.96 18.13 15.73
C SER A 105 -32.35 18.00 15.09
N LEU A 106 -33.36 17.59 15.87
CA LEU A 106 -34.74 17.48 15.38
C LEU A 106 -35.32 18.87 15.09
N CYS A 107 -35.13 19.83 16.00
CA CYS A 107 -35.55 21.22 15.82
C CYS A 107 -34.84 21.87 14.62
N PHE A 108 -33.54 21.62 14.44
CA PHE A 108 -32.77 22.15 13.31
C PHE A 108 -33.26 21.54 11.99
N GLY A 109 -33.49 20.21 11.94
CA GLY A 109 -34.06 19.55 10.77
C GLY A 109 -35.47 20.04 10.42
N LEU A 110 -36.34 20.24 11.43
CA LEU A 110 -37.67 20.83 11.26
C LEU A 110 -37.59 22.29 10.77
N SER A 111 -36.66 23.09 11.29
CA SER A 111 -36.43 24.46 10.85
C SER A 111 -36.02 24.53 9.38
N LEU A 112 -35.11 23.65 8.94
CA LEU A 112 -34.71 23.54 7.53
C LEU A 112 -35.86 23.10 6.62
N LEU A 113 -36.76 22.23 7.11
CA LEU A 113 -37.97 21.84 6.37
C LEU A 113 -38.96 22.99 6.19
N VAL A 114 -39.11 23.84 7.21
CA VAL A 114 -39.94 25.05 7.14
C VAL A 114 -39.32 26.09 6.19
N MET A 115 -37.99 26.25 6.21
CA MET A 115 -37.30 27.16 5.28
C MET A 115 -37.33 26.68 3.81
N LYS A 116 -37.56 25.40 3.56
CA LYS A 116 -37.75 24.86 2.20
C LYS A 116 -39.17 25.03 1.65
N GLN A 117 -40.10 25.59 2.42
CA GLN A 117 -41.40 25.96 1.83
C GLN A 117 -41.23 27.21 0.95
N PRO A 118 -41.64 27.16 -0.33
CA PRO A 118 -41.53 28.29 -1.24
C PRO A 118 -42.45 29.41 -0.74
N VAL A 119 -41.86 30.47 -0.21
CA VAL A 119 -42.54 31.74 0.06
C VAL A 119 -43.05 32.28 -1.29
N PRO A 120 -44.35 32.60 -1.45
CA PRO A 120 -44.84 33.19 -2.68
C PRO A 120 -44.18 34.56 -2.88
N SER A 121 -43.46 34.68 -4.00
CA SER A 121 -42.70 35.85 -4.42
C SER A 121 -43.55 37.12 -4.47
N GLY A 122 -43.41 37.96 -3.45
CA GLY A 122 -43.78 39.38 -3.46
C GLY A 122 -42.53 40.23 -3.63
N THR A 123 -42.30 40.65 -4.86
CA THR A 123 -41.59 41.86 -5.34
C THR A 123 -40.84 42.72 -4.31
N GLY A 124 -39.52 42.87 -4.46
CA GLY A 124 -38.81 44.04 -3.91
C GLY A 124 -37.31 43.88 -3.61
N SER A 125 -36.48 44.34 -4.55
CA SER A 125 -35.23 45.11 -4.39
C SER A 125 -33.99 44.64 -3.59
N SER A 126 -32.86 44.92 -4.25
CA SER A 126 -31.53 45.39 -3.79
C SER A 126 -30.67 44.42 -2.95
N VAL A 127 -29.59 43.87 -3.51
CA VAL A 127 -28.19 44.41 -3.56
C VAL A 127 -27.47 44.28 -2.21
N ALA A 128 -26.19 43.90 -2.31
CA ALA A 128 -25.12 43.88 -1.30
C ALA A 128 -24.94 42.53 -0.57
N GLU A 129 -23.76 41.95 -0.39
CA GLU A 129 -22.38 42.25 -0.78
C GLU A 129 -21.56 41.03 -0.32
N GLU A 130 -20.73 40.45 -1.18
CA GLU A 130 -19.84 39.36 -0.82
C GLU A 130 -18.69 39.89 0.05
N SER A 131 -18.54 39.35 1.26
CA SER A 131 -17.42 39.66 2.15
C SER A 131 -16.23 38.71 1.86
N PRO A 132 -15.05 39.22 1.47
CA PRO A 132 -13.87 38.43 1.14
C PRO A 132 -13.04 37.95 2.36
N ALA A 133 -13.57 38.08 3.58
CA ALA A 133 -12.77 37.89 4.80
C ALA A 133 -12.44 36.43 5.17
N THR A 134 -13.08 35.43 4.56
CA THR A 134 -12.88 34.01 4.92
C THR A 134 -11.87 33.27 4.04
N PHE A 135 -11.56 33.75 2.83
CA PHE A 135 -10.65 33.07 1.92
C PHE A 135 -9.17 33.31 2.28
N ALA A 136 -8.85 34.46 2.87
CA ALA A 136 -7.49 34.77 3.33
C ALA A 136 -7.06 33.95 4.55
N GLU A 137 -7.99 33.52 5.41
CA GLU A 137 -7.73 32.63 6.54
C GLU A 137 -7.43 31.19 6.06
N PHE A 138 -8.10 30.74 5.00
CA PHE A 138 -7.92 29.40 4.42
C PHE A 138 -6.56 29.22 3.73
N LEU A 139 -5.98 30.29 3.18
CA LEU A 139 -4.66 30.25 2.53
C LEU A 139 -3.47 30.19 3.51
N ARG A 140 -3.67 30.45 4.82
CA ARG A 140 -2.60 30.33 5.83
C ARG A 140 -2.32 28.88 6.26
N ILE A 141 -3.22 27.95 5.97
CA ILE A 141 -3.08 26.55 6.40
C ILE A 141 -2.30 25.72 5.36
N GLN A 142 -2.18 26.19 4.10
CA GLN A 142 -1.48 25.43 3.06
C GLN A 142 0.06 25.53 3.08
N GLU A 143 0.64 26.46 3.86
CA GLU A 143 2.09 26.72 3.79
C GLU A 143 2.92 25.86 4.76
N GLU A 144 2.28 25.01 5.58
CA GLU A 144 2.96 24.14 6.57
C GLU A 144 3.06 22.67 6.14
N GLU A 145 2.66 22.33 4.90
CA GLU A 145 2.53 20.94 4.42
C GLU A 145 3.68 20.48 3.49
N ASP A 146 4.80 21.20 3.44
CA ASP A 146 5.94 20.85 2.56
C ASP A 146 7.04 20.04 3.27
N GLN A 147 6.76 19.49 4.47
CA GLN A 147 7.73 18.74 5.28
C GLN A 147 7.49 17.22 5.38
N ILE A 148 6.68 16.65 4.48
CA ILE A 148 6.51 15.18 4.35
C ILE A 148 6.79 14.77 2.90
N LYS A 149 8.04 14.87 2.46
CA LYS A 149 8.47 14.40 1.12
C LYS A 149 9.63 13.40 1.11
N ASP A 150 10.06 12.89 2.27
CA ASP A 150 11.13 11.88 2.34
C ASP A 150 10.66 10.55 2.94
N PHE A 151 9.62 9.96 2.35
CA PHE A 151 9.38 8.53 2.53
C PHE A 151 9.16 7.86 1.17
N ASP A 152 10.28 7.41 0.58
CA ASP A 152 10.36 6.37 -0.46
C ASP A 152 9.66 5.04 -0.08
N VAL A 153 9.09 4.97 1.13
CA VAL A 153 8.33 3.85 1.66
C VAL A 153 6.92 3.75 1.04
N ILE A 154 6.38 4.84 0.47
CA ILE A 154 5.04 4.81 -0.15
C ILE A 154 5.07 4.25 -1.59
N ALA A 155 6.23 4.28 -2.27
CA ALA A 155 6.36 3.75 -3.62
C ALA A 155 6.14 2.22 -3.71
N ASN A 156 6.19 1.50 -2.57
CA ASN A 156 5.93 0.07 -2.50
C ASN A 156 4.59 -0.29 -1.84
N LEU A 157 3.72 0.68 -1.52
CA LEU A 157 2.41 0.39 -0.96
C LEU A 157 1.46 -0.27 -1.97
N GLU A 158 1.61 0.04 -3.26
CA GLU A 158 0.85 -0.59 -4.36
C GLU A 158 1.18 -2.08 -4.48
N LEU A 159 2.38 -2.50 -4.04
CA LEU A 159 2.79 -3.91 -3.98
C LEU A 159 2.04 -4.70 -2.89
N LEU A 160 1.50 -4.03 -1.88
CA LEU A 160 0.76 -4.65 -0.76
C LEU A 160 -0.72 -4.86 -1.08
N GLU A 161 -1.28 -4.16 -2.07
CA GLU A 161 -2.69 -4.28 -2.44
C GLU A 161 -3.00 -5.66 -3.07
N HIS A 162 -2.00 -6.29 -3.68
CA HIS A 162 -2.09 -7.64 -4.27
C HIS A 162 -1.58 -8.76 -3.35
N PHE A 163 -1.25 -8.48 -2.08
CA PHE A 163 -0.70 -9.49 -1.18
C PHE A 163 -1.70 -10.65 -0.90
N ASP A 164 -2.99 -10.35 -0.88
CA ASP A 164 -4.05 -11.37 -0.75
C ASP A 164 -4.17 -12.26 -1.99
N GLU A 165 -3.81 -11.76 -3.17
CA GLU A 165 -3.81 -12.51 -4.43
C GLU A 165 -2.64 -13.52 -4.46
N VAL A 166 -1.46 -13.08 -4.04
CA VAL A 166 -0.27 -13.94 -3.87
C VAL A 166 -0.55 -15.02 -2.84
N LYS A 167 -1.07 -14.67 -1.66
CA LYS A 167 -1.39 -15.64 -0.59
C LYS A 167 -2.35 -16.74 -1.05
N ASN A 168 -3.35 -16.39 -1.85
CA ASN A 168 -4.31 -17.35 -2.39
C ASN A 168 -3.73 -18.25 -3.49
N GLN A 169 -2.69 -17.79 -4.20
CA GLN A 169 -1.95 -18.61 -5.17
C GLN A 169 -1.10 -19.68 -4.48
N TRP A 170 -0.44 -19.34 -3.37
CA TRP A 170 0.33 -20.28 -2.55
C TRP A 170 -0.54 -21.38 -1.94
N LEU A 171 -1.78 -21.07 -1.53
CA LEU A 171 -2.73 -22.02 -0.95
C LEU A 171 -3.35 -23.00 -1.98
N ARG A 172 -3.19 -22.75 -3.28
CA ARG A 172 -3.70 -23.62 -4.35
C ARG A 172 -2.64 -24.55 -4.96
N LEU A 173 -1.38 -24.44 -4.52
CA LEU A 173 -0.35 -25.37 -4.98
C LEU A 173 -0.60 -26.75 -4.36
N PRO A 174 -0.70 -27.82 -5.19
CA PRO A 174 -0.85 -29.16 -4.66
C PRO A 174 0.39 -29.52 -3.84
N VAL A 175 0.15 -29.96 -2.59
CA VAL A 175 1.14 -30.57 -1.69
C VAL A 175 1.57 -31.92 -2.27
N ALA A 176 2.30 -31.89 -3.38
CA ALA A 176 2.88 -33.06 -3.99
C ALA A 176 4.39 -32.82 -4.04
N GLN A 177 5.12 -33.62 -3.25
CA GLN A 177 6.58 -33.70 -3.10
C GLN A 177 7.20 -33.05 -1.86
N GLN A 178 6.62 -33.27 -0.68
CA GLN A 178 7.42 -33.42 0.53
C GLN A 178 7.45 -34.90 0.94
N GLY A 179 8.60 -35.54 0.73
CA GLY A 179 9.03 -36.73 1.48
C GLY A 179 8.49 -38.08 1.03
N THR A 180 9.26 -38.76 0.17
CA THR A 180 9.40 -40.22 0.24
C THR A 180 10.78 -40.54 0.80
N ASN A 181 10.83 -40.99 2.05
CA ASN A 181 11.78 -41.97 2.55
C ASN A 181 10.94 -43.04 3.24
#